data_AF-A0A147ILC5-F1
#
_entry.id   AF-A0A147ILC5-F1
#
_cell.length_a   1.000
_cell.length_b   1.000
_cell.length_c   1.000
_cell.angle_alpha   90.00
_cell.angle_beta   90.00
_cell.angle_gamma   90.00
#
_symmetry.space_group_name_H-M   'P 1'
#
loop_
_entity.id
_entity.type
_entity.pdbx_description
1 polymer ?
#
loop_
_entity_poly.entity_id
_entity_poly.type
_entity_poly.pdbx_seq_one_letter_code
_entity_poly.pdbx_strand_id
1 'polypeptide(L)'
;MRRRVALASLLLLTACGQAGEGADDGAGERLEAASIAAGLVADPAAAPLDGIWSRDTDRMCILPAGTGPARRVGVVVDYGEGQGCTAIGTMERSGSALKLTLGSCRFTARFDGDAIQFPATLPSTCNAFCTGRATLSALNVERISASVAEAQALRSANGTALCAD
;
A
#
# COMPACT_ATOMS: atom_id res chain seq x y z
N MET A 1 13.74 -5.41 55.66
CA MET A 1 14.46 -5.05 54.41
C MET A 1 13.74 -5.48 53.12
N ARG A 2 12.94 -6.56 53.09
CA ARG A 2 12.22 -7.04 51.88
C ARG A 2 11.12 -6.12 51.31
N ARG A 3 10.53 -5.21 52.09
CA ARG A 3 9.49 -4.27 51.60
C ARG A 3 10.03 -3.08 50.80
N ARG A 4 11.32 -2.74 50.92
CA ARG A 4 11.93 -1.61 50.18
C ARG A 4 12.37 -1.98 48.77
N VAL A 5 12.61 -3.27 48.51
CA VAL A 5 13.01 -3.78 47.20
C VAL A 5 11.81 -3.81 46.24
N ALA A 6 10.58 -4.00 46.75
CA ALA A 6 9.37 -4.06 45.93
C ALA A 6 8.95 -2.71 45.33
N LEU A 7 9.30 -1.58 45.95
CA LEU A 7 8.96 -0.25 45.41
C LEU A 7 9.94 0.22 44.33
N ALA A 8 11.18 -0.27 44.31
CA ALA A 8 12.15 0.07 43.26
C ALA A 8 11.78 -0.59 41.92
N SER A 9 11.13 -1.76 41.95
CA SER A 9 10.74 -2.51 40.75
C SER A 9 9.56 -1.89 39.99
N LEU A 10 8.69 -1.11 40.65
CA LEU A 10 7.56 -0.46 39.98
C LEU A 10 7.94 0.82 39.23
N LEU A 11 9.06 1.46 39.57
CA LEU A 11 9.54 2.69 38.91
C LEU A 11 10.26 2.42 37.59
N LEU A 12 10.65 1.17 37.31
CA LEU A 12 11.34 0.77 36.08
C LEU A 12 10.37 0.46 34.92
N LEU A 13 9.05 0.40 35.17
CA LEU A 13 8.03 0.12 34.16
C LEU A 13 7.47 1.37 33.47
N THR A 14 7.81 2.58 33.93
CA THR A 14 7.32 3.84 33.32
C THR A 14 8.33 4.49 32.36
N ALA A 15 9.47 3.84 32.08
CA ALA A 15 10.54 4.41 31.25
C ALA A 15 10.46 4.06 29.75
N CYS A 16 9.54 3.18 29.34
CA CYS A 16 9.29 2.89 27.92
C CYS A 16 8.17 3.79 27.39
N GLY A 17 8.41 5.09 27.31
CA GLY A 17 7.36 6.04 26.96
C GLY A 17 7.88 7.42 26.59
N GLN A 18 8.82 7.49 25.65
CA GLN A 18 9.04 8.73 24.90
C GLN A 18 9.46 8.35 23.48
N ALA A 19 8.46 8.07 22.63
CA ALA A 19 8.68 8.20 21.20
C ALA A 19 8.93 9.68 20.97
N GLY A 20 10.18 10.02 20.62
CA GLY A 20 10.51 11.38 20.23
C GLY A 20 9.71 11.72 18.99
N GLU A 21 8.69 12.56 19.15
CA GLU A 21 8.14 13.35 18.06
C GLU A 21 9.23 14.33 17.64
N GLY A 22 10.19 13.84 16.86
CA GLY A 22 11.01 14.68 16.03
C GLY A 22 10.08 15.31 15.01
N ALA A 23 9.80 16.60 15.16
CA ALA A 23 9.24 17.39 14.08
C ALA A 23 10.20 17.29 12.89
N ASP A 24 9.88 16.40 11.94
CA ASP A 24 10.56 16.33 10.66
C ASP A 24 10.14 17.57 9.86
N ASP A 25 10.92 18.64 9.99
CA ASP A 25 10.80 19.89 9.23
C ASP A 25 11.27 19.70 7.77
N GLY A 26 10.77 18.64 7.14
CA GLY A 26 11.19 18.14 5.82
C GLY A 26 12.69 17.93 5.70
N ALA A 27 13.38 17.64 6.80
CA ALA A 27 14.81 17.33 6.77
C ALA A 27 15.03 15.98 6.10
N GLY A 28 14.18 14.99 6.41
CA GLY A 28 14.16 13.69 5.74
C GLY A 28 13.95 13.83 4.23
N GLU A 29 12.92 14.57 3.82
CA GLU A 29 12.56 14.78 2.42
C GLU A 29 13.66 15.51 1.63
N ARG A 30 14.33 16.49 2.24
CA ARG A 30 15.48 17.18 1.61
C ARG A 30 16.69 16.26 1.46
N LEU A 31 16.96 15.41 2.45
CA LEU A 31 18.04 14.42 2.37
C LEU A 31 17.76 13.38 1.29
N GLU A 32 16.52 12.91 1.20
CA GLU A 32 16.07 12.00 0.15
C GLU A 32 16.24 12.64 -1.24
N ALA A 33 15.77 13.87 -1.42
CA ALA A 33 15.92 14.61 -2.68
C ALA A 33 17.39 14.79 -3.08
N ALA A 34 18.27 15.13 -2.14
CA ALA A 34 19.71 15.26 -2.40
C ALA A 34 20.36 13.91 -2.75
N SER A 35 19.93 12.82 -2.10
CA SER A 35 20.43 11.47 -2.35
C SER A 35 20.00 10.95 -3.73
N ILE A 36 18.77 11.24 -4.15
CA ILE A 36 18.27 10.96 -5.50
C ILE A 36 19.07 11.77 -6.54
N ALA A 37 19.27 13.07 -6.31
CA ALA A 37 20.05 13.92 -7.22
C ALA A 37 21.51 13.47 -7.36
N ALA A 38 22.09 12.91 -6.30
CA ALA A 38 23.43 12.32 -6.30
C ALA A 38 23.48 10.90 -6.90
N GLY A 39 22.32 10.32 -7.25
CA GLY A 39 22.23 8.94 -7.77
C GLY A 39 22.51 7.86 -6.72
N LEU A 40 22.48 8.20 -5.43
CA LEU A 40 22.71 7.27 -4.33
C LEU A 40 21.46 6.42 -4.02
N VAL A 41 20.28 6.95 -4.30
CA VAL A 41 18.97 6.30 -4.10
C VAL A 41 18.16 6.41 -5.38
N ALA A 42 17.42 5.35 -5.72
CA ALA A 42 16.53 5.35 -6.88
C ALA A 42 15.41 6.36 -6.70
N ASP A 43 15.08 7.13 -7.74
CA ASP A 43 13.93 8.04 -7.72
C ASP A 43 12.64 7.21 -7.71
N PRO A 44 11.84 7.25 -6.63
CA PRO A 44 10.57 6.55 -6.62
C PRO A 44 9.71 7.03 -7.78
N ALA A 45 9.67 8.34 -8.08
CA ALA A 45 8.84 8.98 -9.11
C ALA A 45 9.08 8.41 -10.52
N ALA A 46 10.29 7.91 -10.78
CA ALA A 46 10.67 7.28 -12.05
C ALA A 46 10.48 5.75 -12.06
N ALA A 47 10.27 5.12 -10.90
CA ALA A 47 10.10 3.66 -10.84
C ALA A 47 8.85 3.22 -11.63
N PRO A 48 8.95 2.16 -12.46
CA PRO A 48 7.81 1.65 -13.21
C PRO A 48 6.71 1.22 -12.26
N LEU A 49 5.43 1.28 -12.66
CA LEU A 49 4.32 0.78 -11.83
C LEU A 49 3.71 -0.51 -12.37
N ASP A 50 3.89 -0.76 -13.67
CA ASP A 50 3.25 -1.87 -14.36
C ASP A 50 3.72 -3.24 -13.85
N GLY A 51 2.79 -4.19 -13.81
CA GLY A 51 3.05 -5.57 -13.41
C GLY A 51 2.16 -6.06 -12.28
N ILE A 52 2.61 -7.12 -11.59
CA ILE A 52 1.93 -7.73 -10.46
C ILE A 52 2.61 -7.33 -9.16
N TRP A 53 1.76 -7.08 -8.18
CA TRP A 53 2.08 -6.76 -6.81
C TRP A 53 1.41 -7.75 -5.88
N SER A 54 2.08 -8.15 -4.80
CA SER A 54 1.50 -9.06 -3.83
C SER A 54 2.04 -8.95 -2.42
N ARG A 55 1.26 -9.47 -1.48
CA ARG A 55 1.71 -9.92 -0.16
C ARG A 55 0.81 -11.09 0.23
N ASP A 56 1.38 -12.25 0.54
CA ASP A 56 0.65 -13.46 0.92
C ASP A 56 -0.43 -13.90 -0.09
N THR A 57 -1.71 -13.67 0.17
CA THR A 57 -2.85 -13.93 -0.74
C THR A 57 -3.37 -12.66 -1.43
N ASP A 58 -2.95 -11.49 -0.95
CA ASP A 58 -3.33 -10.22 -1.53
C ASP A 58 -2.57 -10.02 -2.84
N ARG A 59 -3.29 -9.60 -3.87
CA ARG A 59 -2.74 -9.37 -5.21
C ARG A 59 -3.28 -8.08 -5.79
N MET A 60 -2.43 -7.39 -6.52
CA MET A 60 -2.80 -6.21 -7.28
C MET A 60 -2.10 -6.27 -8.63
N CYS A 61 -2.78 -5.86 -9.69
CA CYS A 61 -2.21 -5.67 -11.02
C CYS A 61 -2.31 -4.20 -11.39
N ILE A 62 -1.29 -3.70 -12.08
CA ILE A 62 -1.25 -2.35 -12.64
C ILE A 62 -0.84 -2.45 -14.10
N LEU A 63 -1.60 -1.83 -15.00
CA LEU A 63 -1.31 -1.75 -16.43
C LEU A 63 -1.64 -0.37 -16.99
N PRO A 64 -1.10 0.02 -18.16
CA PRO A 64 -1.52 1.24 -18.85
C PRO A 64 -3.03 1.27 -19.13
N ALA A 65 -3.69 2.40 -18.90
CA ALA A 65 -5.07 2.64 -19.35
C ALA A 65 -5.05 3.51 -20.63
N GLY A 66 -4.58 2.92 -21.73
CA GLY A 66 -4.37 3.63 -23.00
C GLY A 66 -3.03 4.37 -23.06
N THR A 67 -3.00 5.52 -23.74
CA THR A 67 -1.76 6.30 -23.99
C THR A 67 -1.51 7.41 -22.96
N GLY A 68 -2.40 7.59 -21.99
CA GLY A 68 -2.33 8.65 -20.97
C GLY A 68 -1.56 8.24 -19.70
N PRO A 69 -1.50 9.13 -18.69
CA PRO A 69 -0.84 8.84 -17.42
C PRO A 69 -1.66 7.89 -16.53
N ALA A 70 -2.95 7.73 -16.82
CA ALA A 70 -3.84 6.85 -16.08
C ALA A 70 -3.43 5.38 -16.26
N ARG A 71 -3.48 4.64 -15.16
CA ARG A 71 -3.24 3.19 -15.11
C ARG A 71 -4.53 2.48 -14.75
N ARG A 72 -4.77 1.33 -15.36
CA ARG A 72 -5.77 0.37 -14.92
C ARG A 72 -5.23 -0.35 -13.69
N VAL A 73 -6.09 -0.53 -12.70
CA VAL A 73 -5.75 -1.26 -11.49
C VAL A 73 -6.81 -2.29 -11.17
N GLY A 74 -6.34 -3.44 -10.72
CA GLY A 74 -7.17 -4.50 -10.17
C GLY A 74 -6.60 -4.93 -8.83
N VAL A 75 -7.44 -5.12 -7.83
CA VAL A 75 -7.05 -5.53 -6.48
C VAL A 75 -7.92 -6.70 -6.05
N VAL A 76 -7.28 -7.74 -5.52
CA VAL A 76 -7.95 -8.85 -4.84
C VAL A 76 -7.29 -9.11 -3.49
N VAL A 77 -8.14 -9.26 -2.48
CA VAL A 77 -7.80 -9.72 -1.13
C VAL A 77 -8.61 -10.99 -0.91
N ASP A 78 -7.98 -12.05 -0.45
CA ASP A 78 -8.65 -13.33 -0.19
C ASP A 78 -8.27 -13.86 1.18
N TYR A 79 -9.25 -13.85 2.09
CA TYR A 79 -9.13 -14.40 3.44
C TYR A 79 -9.71 -15.83 3.54
N GLY A 80 -10.15 -16.41 2.42
CA GLY A 80 -10.80 -17.71 2.36
C GLY A 80 -12.29 -17.67 2.71
N GLU A 81 -12.97 -18.79 2.50
CA GLU A 81 -14.38 -18.99 2.87
C GLU A 81 -15.35 -17.93 2.29
N GLY A 82 -15.03 -17.39 1.11
CA GLY A 82 -15.82 -16.34 0.47
C GLY A 82 -15.69 -14.95 1.11
N GLN A 83 -14.74 -14.76 2.03
CA GLN A 83 -14.37 -13.46 2.60
C GLN A 83 -13.22 -12.88 1.78
N GLY A 84 -13.48 -11.83 1.02
CA GLY A 84 -12.46 -11.20 0.21
C GLY A 84 -12.90 -9.84 -0.31
N CYS A 85 -11.99 -9.14 -0.96
CA CYS A 85 -12.28 -7.94 -1.71
C CYS A 85 -11.93 -8.15 -3.17
N THR A 86 -12.73 -7.62 -4.08
CA THR A 86 -12.40 -7.55 -5.50
C THR A 86 -12.81 -6.19 -6.03
N ALA A 87 -11.82 -5.42 -6.48
CA ALA A 87 -12.03 -4.08 -6.98
C ALA A 87 -11.23 -3.86 -8.27
N ILE A 88 -11.85 -3.17 -9.22
CA ILE A 88 -11.24 -2.78 -10.49
C ILE A 88 -11.46 -1.28 -10.66
N GLY A 89 -10.48 -0.58 -11.21
CA GLY A 89 -10.59 0.85 -11.44
C GLY A 89 -9.37 1.44 -12.11
N THR A 90 -9.09 2.69 -11.76
CA THR A 90 -7.95 3.43 -12.30
C THR A 90 -7.11 4.04 -11.20
N MET A 91 -5.89 4.41 -11.58
CA MET A 91 -4.92 5.06 -10.72
C MET A 91 -4.13 6.10 -11.50
N GLU A 92 -3.86 7.23 -10.85
CA GLU A 92 -2.95 8.24 -11.34
C GLU A 92 -1.83 8.50 -10.33
N ARG A 93 -0.63 8.75 -10.84
CA ARG A 93 0.56 8.96 -10.02
C ARG A 93 0.91 10.45 -9.91
N SER A 94 1.28 10.89 -8.71
CA SER A 94 1.90 12.18 -8.45
C SER A 94 3.02 12.02 -7.41
N GLY A 95 4.27 11.93 -7.86
CA GLY A 95 5.41 11.62 -6.98
C GLY A 95 5.27 10.24 -6.33
N SER A 96 5.30 10.18 -5.00
CA SER A 96 5.04 8.97 -4.19
C SER A 96 3.56 8.72 -3.91
N ALA A 97 2.66 9.65 -4.28
CA ALA A 97 1.23 9.50 -4.08
C ALA A 97 0.58 8.80 -5.29
N LEU A 98 -0.23 7.78 -5.02
CA LEU A 98 -1.06 7.09 -5.99
C LEU A 98 -2.53 7.43 -5.71
N LYS A 99 -3.20 8.16 -6.59
CA LYS A 99 -4.63 8.47 -6.48
C LYS A 99 -5.42 7.32 -7.11
N LEU A 100 -6.10 6.52 -6.29
CA LEU A 100 -6.91 5.40 -6.76
C LEU A 100 -8.38 5.80 -6.86
N THR A 101 -9.04 5.31 -7.92
CA THR A 101 -10.48 5.37 -8.12
C THR A 101 -10.99 3.97 -8.44
N LEU A 102 -11.63 3.34 -7.47
CA LEU A 102 -12.27 2.02 -7.56
C LEU A 102 -13.79 2.23 -7.52
N GLY A 103 -14.43 2.42 -8.68
CA GLY A 103 -15.83 2.83 -8.74
C GLY A 103 -16.10 4.13 -7.95
N SER A 104 -16.89 4.04 -6.87
CA SER A 104 -17.17 5.17 -5.95
C SER A 104 -16.17 5.32 -4.80
N CYS A 105 -15.28 4.35 -4.60
CA CYS A 105 -14.20 4.39 -3.61
C CYS A 105 -13.00 5.17 -4.17
N ARG A 106 -12.63 6.27 -3.51
CA ARG A 106 -11.51 7.14 -3.92
C ARG A 106 -10.61 7.40 -2.73
N PHE A 107 -9.30 7.19 -2.89
CA PHE A 107 -8.31 7.41 -1.84
C PHE A 107 -6.92 7.61 -2.45
N THR A 108 -5.96 7.99 -1.61
CA THR A 108 -4.56 8.09 -2.01
C THR A 108 -3.74 7.03 -1.28
N ALA A 109 -3.09 6.15 -2.02
CA ALA A 109 -2.09 5.21 -1.50
C ALA A 109 -0.69 5.83 -1.59
N ARG A 110 0.24 5.31 -0.79
CA ARG A 110 1.65 5.70 -0.81
C ARG A 110 2.46 4.66 -1.57
N PHE A 111 3.45 5.12 -2.31
CA PHE A 111 4.43 4.30 -3.00
C PHE A 111 5.83 4.79 -2.68
N ASP A 112 6.67 3.90 -2.18
CA ASP A 112 8.03 4.20 -1.72
C ASP A 112 9.13 3.75 -2.72
N GLY A 113 8.75 3.18 -3.87
CA GLY A 113 9.67 2.66 -4.87
C GLY A 113 9.51 1.15 -5.09
N ASP A 114 9.17 0.41 -4.03
CA ASP A 114 9.09 -1.06 -4.08
C ASP A 114 7.77 -1.62 -3.53
N ALA A 115 7.06 -0.86 -2.70
CA ALA A 115 5.81 -1.26 -2.08
C ALA A 115 4.73 -0.19 -2.21
N ILE A 116 3.48 -0.64 -2.38
CA ILE A 116 2.28 0.21 -2.39
C ILE A 116 1.51 -0.04 -1.09
N GLN A 117 1.23 1.04 -0.36
CA GLN A 117 0.51 0.98 0.90
C GLN A 117 -0.78 1.81 0.85
N PHE A 118 -1.89 1.13 1.11
CA PHE A 118 -3.19 1.77 1.23
C PHE A 118 -3.32 2.39 2.63
N PRO A 119 -4.12 3.46 2.77
CA PRO A 119 -4.39 4.06 4.08
C PRO A 119 -4.95 3.06 5.09
N ALA A 120 -4.62 3.25 6.37
CA ALA A 120 -5.20 2.48 7.46
C ALA A 120 -6.72 2.69 7.61
N THR A 121 -7.25 3.79 7.06
CA THR A 121 -8.67 4.08 7.04
C THR A 121 -9.09 4.47 5.64
N LEU A 122 -10.05 3.74 5.09
CA LEU A 122 -10.64 4.02 3.78
C LEU A 122 -12.06 4.59 3.92
N PRO A 123 -12.55 5.32 2.91
CA PRO A 123 -13.96 5.70 2.84
C PRO A 123 -14.87 4.47 2.93
N SER A 124 -16.04 4.63 3.55
CA SER A 124 -17.02 3.54 3.70
C SER A 124 -17.53 3.00 2.36
N THR A 125 -17.44 3.79 1.28
CA THR A 125 -17.78 3.34 -0.09
C THR A 125 -16.89 2.20 -0.58
N CYS A 126 -15.69 2.03 -0.02
CA CYS A 126 -14.78 0.94 -0.36
C CYS A 126 -15.26 -0.42 0.15
N ASN A 127 -16.14 -0.44 1.17
CA ASN A 127 -16.72 -1.68 1.71
C ASN A 127 -17.63 -2.39 0.69
N ALA A 128 -18.14 -1.68 -0.32
CA ALA A 128 -18.96 -2.27 -1.38
C ALA A 128 -18.22 -3.32 -2.23
N PHE A 129 -16.88 -3.32 -2.19
CA PHE A 129 -16.03 -4.28 -2.91
C PHE A 129 -15.64 -5.49 -2.07
N CYS A 130 -16.06 -5.56 -0.81
CA CYS A 130 -15.62 -6.57 0.14
C CYS A 130 -16.80 -7.37 0.71
N THR A 131 -16.53 -8.63 1.05
CA THR A 131 -17.48 -9.54 1.69
C THR A 131 -16.98 -9.98 3.06
N GLY A 132 -17.93 -10.21 3.98
CA GLY A 132 -17.63 -10.66 5.34
C GLY A 132 -16.77 -9.64 6.11
N ARG A 133 -15.59 -10.08 6.58
CA ARG A 133 -14.66 -9.25 7.36
C ARG A 133 -13.48 -8.72 6.56
N ALA A 134 -13.41 -9.01 5.27
CA ALA A 134 -12.32 -8.54 4.42
C ALA A 134 -12.35 -7.02 4.28
N THR A 135 -11.17 -6.42 4.11
CA THR A 135 -11.01 -4.97 3.92
C THR A 135 -9.83 -4.69 3.00
N LEU A 136 -9.92 -3.59 2.26
CA LEU A 136 -8.78 -3.03 1.51
C LEU A 136 -7.90 -2.11 2.38
N SER A 137 -8.32 -1.82 3.61
CA SER A 137 -7.60 -0.90 4.50
C SER A 137 -6.25 -1.49 4.91
N ALA A 138 -5.22 -0.66 4.98
CA ALA A 138 -3.85 -1.06 5.31
C ALA A 138 -3.25 -2.16 4.40
N LEU A 139 -3.80 -2.37 3.21
CA LEU A 139 -3.20 -3.25 2.21
C LEU A 139 -1.79 -2.78 1.90
N ASN A 140 -0.82 -3.69 1.94
CA ASN A 140 0.57 -3.43 1.61
C ASN A 140 1.07 -4.51 0.66
N VAL A 141 1.42 -4.15 -0.56
CA VAL A 141 1.87 -5.09 -1.60
C VAL A 141 3.21 -4.67 -2.17
N GLU A 142 4.05 -5.66 -2.48
CA GLU A 142 5.37 -5.47 -3.10
C GLU A 142 5.34 -5.99 -4.54
N ARG A 143 6.16 -5.42 -5.42
CA ARG A 143 6.19 -5.90 -6.81
C ARG A 143 6.81 -7.29 -6.85
N ILE A 144 6.10 -8.24 -7.47
CA ILE A 144 6.63 -9.58 -7.74
C ILE A 144 7.04 -9.77 -9.19
N SER A 145 6.48 -8.99 -10.11
CA SER A 145 6.79 -9.07 -11.53
C SER A 145 6.47 -7.77 -12.25
N ALA A 146 7.28 -7.42 -13.25
CA ALA A 146 7.03 -6.33 -14.19
C ALA A 146 6.35 -6.80 -15.50
N SER A 147 5.97 -8.08 -15.59
CA SER A 147 5.38 -8.66 -16.79
C SER A 147 3.94 -8.20 -17.01
N VAL A 148 3.69 -7.59 -18.18
CA VAL A 148 2.34 -7.21 -18.62
C VAL A 148 1.45 -8.44 -18.79
N ALA A 149 1.98 -9.51 -19.39
CA ALA A 149 1.21 -10.72 -19.65
C ALA A 149 0.74 -11.41 -18.36
N GLU A 150 1.59 -11.44 -17.34
CA GLU A 150 1.20 -11.98 -16.03
C GLU A 150 0.15 -11.08 -15.37
N ALA A 151 0.34 -9.76 -15.40
CA ALA A 151 -0.62 -8.81 -14.84
C ALA A 151 -2.01 -8.89 -15.50
N GLN A 152 -2.07 -9.08 -16.83
CA GLN A 152 -3.32 -9.31 -17.56
C GLN A 152 -3.99 -10.64 -17.18
N ALA A 153 -3.19 -11.66 -16.84
CA ALA A 153 -3.69 -12.96 -16.45
C ALA A 153 -4.27 -12.99 -15.03
N LEU A 154 -4.03 -11.98 -14.18
CA LEU A 154 -4.49 -11.96 -12.80
C LEU A 154 -6.02 -12.02 -12.70
N ARG A 155 -6.53 -12.96 -11.90
CA ARG A 155 -7.96 -13.19 -11.67
C ARG A 155 -8.35 -13.06 -10.20
N SER A 156 -9.61 -12.72 -9.95
CA SER A 156 -10.23 -12.89 -8.63
C SER A 156 -10.51 -14.38 -8.34
N ALA A 157 -10.87 -14.70 -7.10
CA ALA A 157 -11.31 -16.04 -6.70
C ALA A 157 -12.50 -16.57 -7.54
N ASN A 158 -13.33 -15.67 -8.08
CA ASN A 158 -14.47 -16.01 -8.94
C ASN A 158 -14.11 -16.07 -10.44
N GLY A 159 -12.83 -15.97 -10.79
CA GLY A 159 -12.33 -16.04 -12.17
C GLY A 159 -12.40 -14.74 -12.97
N THR A 160 -12.88 -13.64 -12.37
CA THR A 160 -12.97 -12.32 -13.01
C THR A 160 -11.57 -11.80 -13.33
N ALA A 161 -11.33 -11.39 -14.58
CA ALA A 161 -10.08 -10.75 -14.95
C ALA A 161 -10.01 -9.33 -14.39
N LEU A 162 -8.91 -9.02 -13.69
CA LEU A 162 -8.80 -7.76 -12.95
C LEU A 162 -8.18 -6.63 -13.78
N CYS A 163 -7.22 -6.95 -14.64
CA CYS A 163 -6.55 -5.98 -15.51
C CYS A 163 -6.65 -6.34 -17.01
N ALA A 164 -7.66 -7.12 -17.41
CA ALA A 164 -7.92 -7.38 -18.83
C ALA A 164 -8.27 -6.10 -19.60
N ASP A 165 -8.05 -6.14 -20.91
CA ASP A 165 -8.28 -5.03 -21.85
C ASP A 165 -9.74 -4.63 -22.02
#